data_AF-A0A520AGF5-F1
#
_entry.id   AF-A0A520AGF5-F1
#
_cell.length_a   1.000
_cell.length_b   1.000
_cell.length_c   1.000
_cell.angle_alpha   90.00
_cell.angle_beta   90.00
_cell.angle_gamma   90.00
#
_symmetry.space_group_name_H-M   'P 1'
#
loop_
_entity.id
_entity.type
_entity.pdbx_description
1 polymer ?
#
loop_
_entity_poly.entity_id
_entity_poly.type
_entity_poly.pdbx_seq_one_letter_code
_entity_poly.pdbx_strand_id
1 'polypeptide(L)'
;MNRFKTLLIFTLLYYSFSVAAQSQTISLNSSNPQITWQIKPQLALKNSGIEISKPGFKFPGFVKGIVPGVVFAAYVEAGLEADPNYADNIYKVDEAKYSQPFWY
;
A
#
# COMPACT_ATOMS: atom_id res chain seq x y z
N MET A 1 -33.62 -33.00 -34.19
CA MET A 1 -32.41 -33.07 -33.35
C MET A 1 -32.75 -33.80 -32.05
N ASN A 2 -31.95 -34.78 -31.61
CA ASN A 2 -32.34 -35.69 -30.53
C ASN A 2 -32.31 -34.97 -29.16
N ARG A 3 -33.36 -35.08 -28.33
CA ARG A 3 -33.44 -34.36 -27.04
C ARG A 3 -32.23 -34.60 -26.15
N PHE A 4 -31.71 -35.83 -26.17
CA PHE A 4 -30.48 -36.24 -25.50
C PHE A 4 -29.23 -35.47 -25.99
N LYS A 5 -29.08 -35.29 -27.31
CA LYS A 5 -27.98 -34.51 -27.89
C LYS A 5 -28.07 -33.04 -27.49
N THR A 6 -29.29 -32.51 -27.43
CA THR A 6 -29.55 -31.13 -27.04
C THR A 6 -29.16 -30.90 -25.57
N LEU A 7 -29.56 -31.82 -24.67
CA LEU A 7 -29.17 -31.80 -23.26
C LEU A 7 -27.65 -31.86 -23.10
N LEU A 8 -26.99 -32.81 -23.79
CA LEU A 8 -25.55 -32.99 -23.72
C LEU A 8 -24.77 -31.73 -24.12
N ILE A 9 -25.21 -31.04 -25.18
CA ILE A 9 -24.59 -29.79 -25.65
C ILE A 9 -24.72 -28.68 -24.61
N PHE A 10 -25.89 -28.54 -23.96
CA PHE A 10 -26.07 -27.57 -22.89
C PHE A 10 -25.21 -27.85 -21.67
N THR A 11 -25.05 -29.13 -21.28
CA THR A 11 -24.18 -29.50 -20.15
C THR A 11 -22.71 -29.21 -20.46
N LEU A 12 -22.24 -29.54 -21.68
CA LEU A 12 -20.87 -29.24 -22.13
C LEU A 12 -20.60 -27.73 -22.18
N LEU A 13 -21.56 -26.92 -22.65
CA LEU A 13 -21.48 -25.46 -22.61
C LEU A 13 -21.41 -24.92 -21.17
N TYR A 14 -22.12 -25.54 -20.23
CA TYR A 14 -22.10 -25.15 -18.81
C TYR A 14 -20.73 -25.42 -18.15
N TYR A 15 -20.09 -26.55 -18.49
CA TYR A 15 -18.73 -26.86 -18.03
C TYR A 15 -17.63 -26.02 -18.71
N SER A 16 -17.96 -25.31 -19.80
CA SER A 16 -17.03 -24.41 -20.51
C SER A 16 -16.84 -23.06 -19.80
N PHE A 17 -17.69 -22.72 -18.83
CA PHE A 17 -17.43 -21.61 -17.91
C PHE A 17 -16.37 -22.04 -16.90
N SER A 18 -15.13 -22.14 -17.38
CA SER A 18 -13.96 -22.27 -16.54
C SER A 18 -13.95 -21.10 -15.55
N VAL A 19 -14.01 -21.42 -14.26
CA VAL A 19 -13.73 -20.45 -13.20
C VAL A 19 -12.28 -20.01 -13.41
N ALA A 20 -12.09 -18.83 -13.99
CA ALA A 20 -10.83 -18.14 -13.91
C ALA A 20 -10.66 -17.74 -12.44
N ALA A 21 -10.07 -18.63 -11.63
CA ALA A 21 -9.53 -18.29 -10.33
C ALA A 21 -8.30 -17.40 -10.57
N GLN A 22 -8.55 -16.17 -11.02
CA GLN A 22 -7.52 -15.18 -11.22
C GLN A 22 -7.12 -14.71 -9.82
N SER A 23 -5.97 -15.17 -9.32
CA SER A 23 -5.30 -14.50 -8.20
C SER A 23 -5.02 -13.08 -8.67
N GLN A 24 -5.88 -12.14 -8.29
CA GLN A 24 -5.67 -10.73 -8.57
C GLN A 24 -4.39 -10.31 -7.85
N THR A 25 -3.33 -10.05 -8.61
CA THR A 25 -2.13 -9.43 -8.05
C THR A 25 -2.47 -7.99 -7.72
N ILE A 26 -2.55 -7.68 -6.42
CA ILE A 26 -2.73 -6.31 -5.95
C ILE A 26 -1.35 -5.69 -5.79
N SER A 27 -1.06 -4.67 -6.59
CA SER A 27 0.15 -3.88 -6.39
C SER A 27 0.03 -3.09 -5.09
N LEU A 28 1.08 -3.16 -4.26
CA LEU A 28 1.23 -2.33 -3.08
C LEU A 28 1.96 -1.02 -3.39
N ASN A 29 2.30 -0.73 -4.64
CA ASN A 29 2.98 0.51 -4.99
C ASN A 29 2.04 1.71 -4.85
N SER A 30 2.60 2.88 -4.58
CA SER A 30 1.82 4.13 -4.49
C SER A 30 1.18 4.55 -5.82
N SER A 31 1.51 3.90 -6.95
CA SER A 31 0.80 4.05 -8.21
C SER A 31 -0.59 3.41 -8.21
N ASN A 32 -0.87 2.52 -7.25
CA ASN A 32 -2.21 1.96 -7.06
C ASN A 32 -3.08 2.94 -6.25
N PRO A 33 -4.11 3.56 -6.85
CA PRO A 33 -4.94 4.55 -6.16
C PRO A 33 -5.82 3.96 -5.04
N GLN A 34 -5.95 2.63 -4.97
CA GLN A 34 -6.72 1.95 -3.93
C GLN A 34 -5.92 1.74 -2.63
N ILE A 35 -4.61 1.97 -2.64
CA ILE A 35 -3.73 1.77 -1.49
C ILE A 35 -3.12 3.11 -1.07
N THR A 36 -3.08 3.36 0.23
CA THR A 36 -2.40 4.52 0.80
C THR A 36 -1.54 4.05 1.96
N TRP A 37 -0.22 4.11 1.79
CA TRP A 37 0.74 3.87 2.85
C TRP A 37 0.73 5.01 3.86
N GLN A 38 0.90 4.69 5.14
CA GLN A 38 0.79 5.65 6.24
C GLN A 38 2.03 5.57 7.11
N ILE A 39 2.82 6.64 7.13
CA ILE A 39 4.10 6.68 7.85
C ILE A 39 3.95 7.46 9.16
N LYS A 40 4.54 6.95 10.23
CA LYS A 40 4.68 7.68 11.50
C LYS A 40 5.89 7.20 12.31
N PRO A 41 6.57 8.07 13.07
CA PRO A 41 7.59 7.64 14.02
C PRO A 41 7.01 6.65 15.01
N GLN A 42 7.73 5.56 15.30
CA GLN A 42 7.25 4.53 16.22
C GLN A 42 6.98 5.10 17.61
N LEU A 43 7.85 6.01 18.10
CA LEU A 43 7.71 6.66 19.41
C LEU A 43 6.47 7.56 19.53
N ALA A 44 5.86 7.96 18.42
CA ALA A 44 4.65 8.78 18.43
C ALA A 44 3.37 7.97 18.69
N LEU A 45 3.45 6.64 18.70
CA LEU A 45 2.35 5.74 19.03
C LEU A 45 2.73 4.86 20.22
N LYS A 46 1.81 4.69 21.16
CA LYS A 46 1.98 3.73 22.27
C LYS A 46 1.60 2.29 21.86
N ASN A 47 1.05 2.13 20.67
CA ASN A 47 0.53 0.87 20.17
C ASN A 47 1.65 -0.11 19.76
N SER A 48 1.39 -1.39 19.94
CA SER A 48 2.31 -2.45 19.50
C SER A 48 2.19 -2.74 18.00
N GLY A 49 3.20 -3.40 17.43
CA GLY A 49 3.15 -3.90 16.04
C GLY A 49 1.94 -4.79 15.74
N ILE A 50 1.45 -5.53 16.74
CA ILE A 50 0.26 -6.38 16.63
C ILE A 50 -1.02 -5.53 16.59
N GLU A 51 -1.07 -4.42 17.30
CA GLU A 51 -2.24 -3.53 17.29
C GLU A 51 -2.36 -2.75 15.99
N ILE A 52 -1.24 -2.21 15.49
CA ILE A 52 -1.23 -1.40 14.26
C ILE A 52 -1.50 -2.23 13.01
N SER A 53 -1.14 -3.52 13.00
CA SER A 53 -1.35 -4.42 11.85
C SER A 53 -2.77 -4.95 11.74
N LYS A 54 -3.64 -4.64 12.72
CA LYS A 54 -5.06 -5.03 12.67
C LYS A 54 -5.82 -4.19 11.64
N PRO A 55 -6.66 -4.82 10.81
CA PRO A 55 -7.57 -4.08 9.93
C PRO A 55 -8.39 -3.05 10.70
N GLY A 56 -8.50 -1.84 10.15
CA GLY A 56 -9.28 -0.75 10.73
C GLY A 56 -8.55 0.11 11.75
N PHE A 57 -7.30 -0.22 12.14
CA PHE A 57 -6.47 0.68 12.94
C PHE A 57 -6.35 2.06 12.24
N LYS A 58 -6.45 3.13 13.03
CA LYS A 58 -6.38 4.50 12.52
C LYS A 58 -5.05 5.10 12.94
N PHE A 59 -4.29 5.58 11.96
CA PHE A 59 -3.08 6.36 12.18
C PHE A 59 -3.45 7.85 12.21
N PRO A 60 -3.54 8.51 13.37
CA PRO A 60 -3.84 9.93 13.40
C PRO A 60 -2.65 10.74 12.87
N GLY A 61 -2.87 11.70 11.98
CA GLY A 61 -1.83 12.58 11.46
C GLY A 61 -0.63 11.84 10.88
N PHE A 62 -0.88 10.83 10.04
CA PHE A 62 0.17 10.15 9.29
C PHE A 62 0.70 11.02 8.16
N VAL A 63 1.93 10.73 7.75
CA VAL A 63 2.48 11.21 6.48
C VAL A 63 2.17 10.17 5.41
N LYS A 64 1.63 10.59 4.26
CA LYS A 64 1.36 9.67 3.15
C LYS A 64 2.68 9.08 2.64
N GLY A 65 2.79 7.76 2.64
CA GLY A 65 3.99 7.05 2.18
C GLY A 65 4.09 6.92 0.66
N ILE A 66 5.34 6.83 0.18
CA ILE A 66 5.70 6.53 -1.21
C ILE A 66 6.36 5.15 -1.23
N VAL A 67 5.75 4.20 -1.96
CA VAL A 67 6.25 2.83 -2.10
C VAL A 67 6.40 2.47 -3.58
N PRO A 68 7.59 2.03 -4.03
CA PRO A 68 8.84 1.97 -3.27
C PRO A 68 9.38 3.38 -2.96
N GLY A 69 10.01 3.55 -1.79
CA GLY A 69 10.53 4.84 -1.34
C GLY A 69 11.10 4.78 0.07
N VAL A 70 11.52 5.94 0.59
CA VAL A 70 12.07 6.10 1.94
C VAL A 70 11.29 7.17 2.71
N VAL A 71 11.36 7.12 4.05
CA VAL A 71 10.64 8.05 4.94
C VAL A 71 10.92 9.50 4.57
N PHE A 72 12.19 9.86 4.36
CA PHE A 72 12.57 11.24 4.03
C PHE A 72 11.90 11.75 2.75
N ALA A 73 11.85 10.93 1.69
CA ALA A 73 11.18 11.31 0.45
C ALA A 73 9.67 11.56 0.63
N ALA A 74 9.01 10.77 1.48
CA ALA A 74 7.60 10.99 1.82
C ALA A 74 7.38 12.29 2.60
N TYR A 75 8.34 12.69 3.45
CA TYR A 75 8.27 13.95 4.18
C TYR A 75 8.54 15.16 3.26
N VAL A 76 9.45 15.05 2.30
CA VAL A 76 9.67 16.07 1.25
C VAL A 76 8.39 16.25 0.41
N GLU A 77 7.79 15.16 -0.07
CA GLU A 77 6.53 15.20 -0.84
C GLU A 77 5.38 15.82 -0.03
N ALA A 78 5.33 15.59 1.28
CA ALA A 78 4.35 16.20 2.17
C ALA A 78 4.66 17.67 2.51
N GLY A 79 5.76 18.24 2.02
CA GLY A 79 6.20 19.60 2.32
C GLY A 79 6.70 19.78 3.77
N LEU A 80 7.02 18.69 4.46
CA LEU A 80 7.55 18.69 5.83
C LEU A 80 9.07 18.75 5.89
N GLU A 81 9.72 18.55 4.74
CA GLU A 81 11.15 18.77 4.52
C GLU A 81 11.32 19.59 3.25
N ALA A 82 12.37 20.41 3.21
CA ALA A 82 12.71 21.16 2.01
C ALA A 82 13.26 20.24 0.91
N ASP A 83 13.21 20.68 -0.35
CA ASP A 83 13.84 19.94 -1.46
C ASP A 83 15.33 19.76 -1.16
N PRO A 84 15.81 18.51 -0.98
CA PRO A 84 17.19 18.24 -0.63
C PRO A 84 18.18 18.57 -1.75
N ASN A 85 17.70 18.69 -2.99
CA ASN A 85 18.54 18.99 -4.15
C ASN A 85 18.75 20.50 -4.35
N TYR A 86 18.08 21.34 -3.57
CA TYR A 86 18.20 22.79 -3.66
C TYR A 86 19.19 23.34 -2.62
N ALA A 87 20.29 23.94 -3.12
CA ALA A 87 21.32 24.56 -2.29
C ALA A 87 21.76 23.65 -1.13
N ASP A 88 21.82 24.18 0.09
CA ASP A 88 22.34 23.46 1.26
C ASP A 88 21.22 22.81 2.10
N ASN A 89 20.02 22.63 1.54
CA ASN A 89 18.85 22.15 2.32
C ASN A 89 19.11 20.80 2.99
N ILE A 90 19.76 19.87 2.30
CA ILE A 90 20.07 18.54 2.85
C ILE A 90 20.94 18.62 4.11
N TYR A 91 21.85 19.59 4.20
CA TYR A 91 22.73 19.78 5.35
C TYR A 91 22.04 20.45 6.55
N LYS A 92 20.81 20.95 6.37
CA LYS A 92 20.00 21.59 7.42
C LYS A 92 18.98 20.64 8.03
N VAL A 93 18.87 19.42 7.51
CA VAL A 93 17.93 18.41 8.01
C VAL A 93 18.34 17.99 9.43
N ASP A 94 17.36 17.91 10.32
CA ASP A 94 17.57 17.33 11.65
C ASP A 94 17.65 15.79 11.55
N GLU A 95 18.86 15.25 11.56
CA GLU A 95 19.11 13.81 11.48
C GLU A 95 18.51 13.03 12.66
N ALA A 96 18.33 13.67 13.83
CA ALA A 96 17.78 13.01 15.01
C ALA A 96 16.31 12.62 14.79
N LYS A 97 15.57 13.38 13.97
CA LYS A 97 14.19 13.05 13.55
C LYS A 97 14.11 11.68 12.85
N TYR A 98 15.16 11.29 12.13
CA TYR A 98 15.21 10.07 11.33
C TYR A 98 15.99 8.93 12.00
N SER A 99 16.71 9.22 13.08
CA SER A 99 17.46 8.23 13.87
C SER A 99 16.55 7.44 14.82
N GLN A 100 15.41 6.97 14.31
CA GLN A 100 14.41 6.19 15.04
C GLN A 100 13.61 5.31 14.06
N PRO A 101 13.00 4.21 14.53
CA PRO A 101 12.15 3.39 13.68
C PRO A 101 10.83 4.11 13.31
N PHE A 102 10.31 3.74 12.14
CA PHE A 102 9.05 4.23 11.61
C PHE A 102 8.12 3.06 11.30
N TRP A 103 6.84 3.28 11.54
CA TRP A 103 5.79 2.41 11.05
C TRP A 103 5.45 2.75 9.59
N TYR A 104 5.06 1.71 8.85
CA TYR A 104 4.48 1.75 7.50
C TYR A 104 3.14 1.03 7.52
#